data_AF-A0A137QT10-F1
#
_entry.id   AF-A0A137QT10-F1
#
_cell.length_a   1.000
_cell.length_b   1.000
_cell.length_c   1.000
_cell.angle_alpha   90.00
_cell.angle_beta   90.00
_cell.angle_gamma   90.00
#
_symmetry.space_group_name_H-M   'P 1'
#
loop_
_entity.id
_entity.type
_entity.pdbx_description
1 polymer ?
#
loop_
_entity_poly.entity_id
_entity_poly.type
_entity_poly.pdbx_seq_one_letter_code
_entity_poly.pdbx_strand_id
1 'polypeptide(L)'
;MATKHHPYPFPKHPRPTPYEIFHLPTGASSAEIKSRYYDLVRYHHPDSSHARLYTPCPNERNNRFQTILSAYDFLQNPSATGATRGHFGHGSGFDPYMAEINRRRRTSQNAEYMRQRRQAMDAKEREREQEKWNRTAGGPRERVMMALGVFALLGGLYPSFFLFPFRLEKTHRDAASNLTRARNDAQEIGHMRREELRKRVRDIKAAKEVKQRSLED
;
A
#
# COMPACT_ATOMS: atom_id res chain seq x y z
N MET A 1 -24.78 28.36 -41.90
CA MET A 1 -24.02 27.83 -40.73
C MET A 1 -23.47 26.46 -41.12
N ALA A 2 -22.16 26.32 -41.30
CA ALA A 2 -21.56 25.04 -41.66
C ALA A 2 -21.67 24.07 -40.48
N THR A 3 -22.47 23.01 -40.62
CA THR A 3 -22.52 21.91 -39.67
C THR A 3 -21.15 21.23 -39.66
N LYS A 4 -20.31 21.52 -38.66
CA LYS A 4 -19.05 20.82 -38.49
C LYS A 4 -19.36 19.34 -38.24
N HIS A 5 -19.10 18.51 -39.24
CA HIS A 5 -19.38 17.08 -39.20
C HIS A 5 -18.34 16.41 -38.31
N HIS A 6 -18.78 15.69 -37.27
CA HIS A 6 -17.90 14.86 -36.46
C HIS A 6 -17.61 13.55 -37.23
N PRO A 7 -16.37 13.29 -37.70
CA PRO A 7 -16.11 12.14 -38.57
C PRO A 7 -16.37 10.78 -37.89
N TYR A 8 -16.17 10.68 -36.56
CA TYR A 8 -16.34 9.43 -35.79
C TYR A 8 -17.17 9.62 -34.51
N PRO A 9 -18.51 9.79 -34.60
CA PRO A 9 -19.36 10.05 -33.44
C PRO A 9 -19.35 8.86 -32.46
N PHE A 10 -19.42 9.15 -31.15
CA PHE A 10 -19.46 8.07 -30.15
C PHE A 10 -20.80 7.32 -30.20
N PRO A 11 -20.83 5.97 -30.06
CA PRO A 11 -22.07 5.20 -30.08
C PRO A 11 -23.05 5.61 -28.98
N LYS A 12 -24.37 5.61 -29.28
CA LYS A 12 -25.42 6.06 -28.34
C LYS A 12 -26.00 4.95 -27.46
N HIS A 13 -25.75 3.68 -27.77
CA HIS A 13 -26.28 2.56 -27.00
C HIS A 13 -25.43 2.31 -25.74
N PRO A 14 -26.04 1.75 -24.67
CA PRO A 14 -25.39 1.62 -23.36
C PRO A 14 -24.21 0.65 -23.32
N ARG A 15 -24.10 -0.26 -24.29
CA ARG A 15 -23.03 -1.28 -24.36
C ARG A 15 -22.46 -1.38 -25.77
N PRO A 16 -21.56 -0.46 -26.16
CA PRO A 16 -20.91 -0.54 -27.46
C PRO A 16 -19.74 -1.51 -27.47
N THR A 17 -19.63 -2.27 -28.56
CA THR A 17 -18.49 -3.16 -28.77
C THR A 17 -17.24 -2.36 -29.13
N PRO A 18 -16.03 -2.89 -28.85
CA PRO A 18 -14.78 -2.23 -29.24
C PRO A 18 -14.69 -1.89 -30.73
N TYR A 19 -15.20 -2.78 -31.59
CA TYR A 19 -15.24 -2.59 -33.04
C TYR A 19 -16.19 -1.47 -33.47
N GLU A 20 -17.37 -1.36 -32.82
CA GLU A 20 -18.32 -0.27 -33.06
C GLU A 20 -17.77 1.08 -32.60
N ILE A 21 -17.07 1.13 -31.46
CA ILE A 21 -16.40 2.35 -30.99
C ILE A 21 -15.36 2.83 -32.02
N PHE A 22 -14.62 1.88 -32.60
CA PHE A 22 -13.59 2.15 -33.59
C PHE A 22 -14.14 2.37 -35.00
N HIS A 23 -15.43 2.11 -35.26
CA HIS A 23 -16.01 2.18 -36.59
C HIS A 23 -15.21 1.31 -37.59
N LEU A 24 -14.79 0.13 -37.16
CA LEU A 24 -14.00 -0.83 -37.93
C LEU A 24 -14.71 -2.19 -37.97
N PRO A 25 -14.53 -2.99 -39.04
CA PRO A 25 -15.02 -4.36 -39.07
C PRO A 25 -14.26 -5.25 -38.08
N THR A 26 -14.85 -6.37 -37.69
CA THR A 26 -14.28 -7.34 -36.72
C THR A 26 -12.97 -7.99 -37.19
N GLY A 27 -12.65 -7.90 -38.49
CA GLY A 27 -11.41 -8.38 -39.10
C GLY A 27 -10.37 -7.30 -39.42
N ALA A 28 -10.50 -6.09 -38.87
CA ALA A 28 -9.55 -5.01 -39.12
C ALA A 28 -8.13 -5.38 -38.66
N SER A 29 -7.14 -4.95 -39.45
CA SER A 29 -5.72 -5.15 -39.13
C SER A 29 -5.26 -4.30 -37.95
N SER A 30 -4.19 -4.72 -37.29
CA SER A 30 -3.59 -3.96 -36.18
C SER A 30 -3.11 -2.56 -36.60
N ALA A 31 -2.69 -2.39 -37.86
CA ALA A 31 -2.31 -1.11 -38.44
C ALA A 31 -3.52 -0.17 -38.57
N GLU A 32 -4.67 -0.67 -39.03
CA GLU A 32 -5.91 0.11 -39.14
C GLU A 32 -6.45 0.49 -37.76
N ILE A 33 -6.43 -0.43 -36.80
CA ILE A 33 -6.82 -0.15 -35.40
C ILE A 33 -5.94 0.96 -34.82
N LYS A 34 -4.63 0.91 -35.03
CA LYS A 34 -3.70 1.94 -34.56
C LYS A 34 -3.94 3.28 -35.25
N SER A 35 -4.14 3.29 -36.56
CA SER A 35 -4.47 4.51 -37.30
C SER A 35 -5.77 5.15 -36.78
N ARG A 36 -6.82 4.34 -36.60
CA ARG A 36 -8.11 4.80 -36.10
C ARG A 36 -8.04 5.27 -34.64
N TYR A 37 -7.22 4.65 -33.82
CA TYR A 37 -6.95 5.10 -32.45
C TYR A 37 -6.43 6.55 -32.43
N TYR A 38 -5.43 6.88 -33.28
CA TYR A 38 -4.91 8.24 -33.35
C TYR A 38 -5.98 9.26 -33.79
N ASP A 39 -6.83 8.89 -34.76
CA ASP A 39 -7.95 9.73 -35.17
C ASP A 39 -8.92 9.98 -34.00
N LEU A 40 -9.35 8.91 -33.32
CA LEU A 40 -10.28 9.00 -32.19
C LEU A 40 -9.72 9.84 -31.05
N VAL A 41 -8.46 9.64 -30.68
CA VAL A 41 -7.79 10.44 -29.64
C VAL A 41 -7.78 11.92 -30.04
N ARG A 42 -7.48 12.26 -31.29
CA ARG A 42 -7.47 13.66 -31.75
C ARG A 42 -8.81 14.36 -31.55
N TYR A 43 -9.94 13.66 -31.76
CA TYR A 43 -11.28 14.23 -31.63
C TYR A 43 -11.88 14.09 -30.23
N HIS A 44 -11.61 13.01 -29.50
CA HIS A 44 -12.24 12.68 -28.20
C HIS A 44 -11.35 12.91 -26.97
N HIS A 45 -10.09 13.35 -27.12
CA HIS A 45 -9.25 13.69 -25.97
C HIS A 45 -9.92 14.75 -25.08
N PRO A 46 -9.95 14.59 -23.74
CA PRO A 46 -10.69 15.51 -22.85
C PRO A 46 -10.25 16.97 -23.01
N ASP A 47 -8.98 17.22 -23.32
CA ASP A 47 -8.44 18.57 -23.54
C ASP A 47 -8.55 19.08 -24.98
N SER A 48 -9.03 18.27 -25.92
CA SER A 48 -9.21 18.68 -27.32
C SER A 48 -10.34 19.71 -27.44
N SER A 49 -10.13 20.73 -28.27
CA SER A 49 -11.17 21.70 -28.62
C SER A 49 -12.36 21.03 -29.28
N HIS A 50 -12.14 19.98 -30.07
CA HIS A 50 -13.20 19.20 -30.72
C HIS A 50 -14.07 18.50 -29.68
N ALA A 51 -13.47 17.80 -28.71
CA ALA A 51 -14.21 17.11 -27.66
C ALA A 51 -15.07 18.07 -26.85
N ARG A 52 -14.56 19.26 -26.52
CA ARG A 52 -15.32 20.32 -25.80
C ARG A 52 -16.53 20.83 -26.58
N LEU A 53 -16.43 20.91 -27.91
CA LEU A 53 -17.53 21.37 -28.77
C LEU A 53 -18.66 20.35 -28.85
N TYR A 54 -18.34 19.06 -28.99
CA TYR A 54 -19.36 18.00 -29.17
C TYR A 54 -19.84 17.36 -27.86
N THR A 55 -19.02 17.40 -26.81
CA THR A 55 -19.32 16.83 -25.48
C THR A 55 -18.98 17.85 -24.40
N PRO A 56 -19.89 18.79 -24.09
CA PRO A 56 -19.61 19.88 -23.15
C PRO A 56 -19.26 19.36 -21.75
N CYS A 57 -19.96 18.31 -21.30
CA CYS A 57 -19.77 17.71 -19.98
C CYS A 57 -18.36 17.11 -19.82
N PRO A 58 -17.55 17.58 -18.85
CA PRO A 58 -16.19 17.05 -18.62
C PRO A 58 -16.18 15.57 -18.24
N ASN A 59 -17.11 15.14 -17.39
CA ASN A 59 -17.19 13.76 -16.93
C ASN A 59 -17.49 12.79 -18.08
N GLU A 60 -18.39 13.20 -18.98
CA GLU A 60 -18.76 12.41 -20.16
C GLU A 60 -17.61 12.29 -21.17
N ARG A 61 -16.85 13.38 -21.40
CA ARG A 61 -15.62 13.32 -22.20
C ARG A 61 -14.63 12.32 -21.63
N ASN A 62 -14.39 12.38 -20.33
CA ASN A 62 -13.44 11.50 -19.66
C ASN A 62 -13.89 10.03 -19.75
N ASN A 63 -15.19 9.76 -19.55
CA ASN A 63 -15.76 8.42 -19.69
C ASN A 63 -15.64 7.88 -21.14
N ARG A 64 -15.99 8.69 -22.15
CA ARG A 64 -15.83 8.32 -23.56
C ARG A 64 -14.38 8.02 -23.91
N PHE A 65 -13.45 8.85 -23.44
CA PHE A 65 -12.02 8.67 -23.66
C PHE A 65 -11.49 7.39 -22.98
N GLN A 66 -11.89 7.12 -21.73
CA GLN A 66 -11.58 5.87 -21.05
C GLN A 66 -12.13 4.65 -21.78
N THR A 67 -13.33 4.75 -22.34
CA THR A 67 -13.94 3.69 -23.12
C THR A 67 -13.13 3.41 -24.40
N ILE A 68 -12.65 4.45 -25.10
CA ILE A 68 -11.77 4.32 -26.27
C ILE A 68 -10.45 3.62 -25.90
N LEU A 69 -9.82 3.99 -24.78
CA LEU A 69 -8.60 3.33 -24.29
C LEU A 69 -8.83 1.84 -24.02
N SER A 70 -9.92 1.51 -23.30
CA SER A 70 -10.25 0.12 -22.99
C SER A 70 -10.54 -0.71 -24.25
N ALA A 71 -11.17 -0.11 -25.25
CA ALA A 71 -11.43 -0.76 -26.53
C ALA A 71 -10.13 -0.99 -27.33
N TYR A 72 -9.19 -0.04 -27.30
CA TYR A 72 -7.87 -0.21 -27.92
C TYR A 72 -7.10 -1.38 -27.30
N ASP A 73 -7.03 -1.44 -25.97
CA ASP A 73 -6.34 -2.49 -25.25
C ASP A 73 -6.93 -3.88 -25.55
N PHE A 74 -8.26 -3.97 -25.63
CA PHE A 74 -8.98 -5.18 -26.03
C PHE A 74 -8.63 -5.63 -27.45
N LEU A 75 -8.63 -4.69 -28.41
CA LEU A 75 -8.36 -4.97 -29.82
C LEU A 75 -6.88 -5.32 -30.09
N GLN A 76 -5.96 -4.81 -29.26
CA GLN A 76 -4.53 -5.08 -29.42
C GLN A 76 -4.11 -6.43 -28.81
N ASN A 77 -4.76 -6.88 -27.73
CA ASN A 77 -4.43 -8.14 -27.04
C ASN A 77 -5.67 -9.06 -26.89
N PRO A 78 -6.23 -9.60 -28.00
CA PRO A 78 -7.42 -10.44 -27.96
C PRO A 78 -7.23 -11.79 -27.24
N SER A 79 -6.00 -12.19 -26.92
CA SER A 79 -5.68 -13.41 -26.16
C SER A 79 -5.65 -13.22 -24.63
N ALA A 80 -5.54 -11.97 -24.15
CA ALA A 80 -5.57 -11.66 -22.71
C ALA A 80 -6.99 -11.69 -22.12
N THR A 81 -8.01 -11.71 -22.98
CA THR A 81 -9.44 -11.59 -22.63
C THR A 81 -10.13 -12.92 -22.34
N GLY A 82 -9.44 -14.05 -22.47
CA GLY A 82 -9.93 -15.36 -22.03
C GLY A 82 -10.05 -15.50 -20.50
N ALA A 83 -9.27 -14.73 -19.73
CA ALA A 83 -9.24 -14.77 -18.27
C ALA A 83 -10.14 -13.71 -17.60
N THR A 84 -10.78 -12.82 -18.37
CA THR A 84 -11.51 -11.64 -17.83
C THR A 84 -12.92 -11.50 -18.42
N ARG A 85 -13.63 -12.62 -18.64
CA ARG A 85 -15.08 -12.65 -18.98
C ARG A 85 -16.01 -12.19 -17.84
N GLY A 86 -15.55 -11.34 -16.92
CA GLY A 86 -16.26 -11.00 -15.68
C GLY A 86 -16.65 -9.54 -15.47
N HIS A 87 -16.04 -8.55 -16.15
CA HIS A 87 -16.28 -7.15 -15.77
C HIS A 87 -16.39 -6.20 -16.96
N PHE A 88 -17.55 -6.23 -17.62
CA PHE A 88 -18.08 -5.03 -18.29
C PHE A 88 -18.69 -4.11 -17.23
N GLY A 89 -17.86 -3.34 -16.53
CA GLY A 89 -18.31 -2.38 -15.54
C GLY A 89 -17.15 -1.62 -14.91
N HIS A 90 -17.10 -0.31 -15.14
CA HIS A 90 -16.15 0.66 -14.58
C HIS A 90 -14.68 0.58 -15.05
N GLY A 91 -14.43 1.28 -16.17
CA GLY A 91 -13.29 2.18 -16.42
C GLY A 91 -11.89 1.77 -15.97
N SER A 92 -11.00 1.61 -16.97
CA SER A 92 -9.54 1.77 -16.87
C SER A 92 -8.81 0.76 -15.99
N GLY A 93 -7.72 0.17 -16.48
CA GLY A 93 -6.79 -0.67 -15.71
C GLY A 93 -6.06 0.04 -14.54
N PHE A 94 -6.62 1.13 -14.03
CA PHE A 94 -6.28 1.77 -12.78
C PHE A 94 -7.36 1.45 -11.75
N ASP A 95 -7.19 0.33 -11.03
CA ASP A 95 -7.93 0.09 -9.79
C ASP A 95 -7.27 0.93 -8.68
N PRO A 96 -7.94 1.98 -8.15
CA PRO A 96 -7.40 2.82 -7.07
C PRO A 96 -6.99 2.00 -5.85
N TYR A 97 -7.67 0.88 -5.60
CA TYR A 97 -7.34 -0.05 -4.53
C TYR A 97 -6.03 -0.78 -4.79
N MET A 98 -5.81 -1.28 -6.01
CA MET A 98 -4.53 -1.88 -6.40
C MET A 98 -3.37 -0.87 -6.46
N ALA A 99 -3.64 0.37 -6.87
CA ALA A 99 -2.65 1.44 -6.83
C ALA A 99 -2.21 1.77 -5.39
N GLU A 100 -3.16 1.83 -4.45
CA GLU A 100 -2.90 2.04 -3.03
C GLU A 100 -2.16 0.84 -2.39
N ILE A 101 -2.54 -0.41 -2.73
CA ILE A 101 -1.80 -1.61 -2.29
C ILE A 101 -0.35 -1.57 -2.80
N ASN A 102 -0.14 -1.26 -4.08
CA ASN A 102 1.20 -1.20 -4.66
C ASN A 102 2.04 -0.08 -4.03
N ARG A 103 1.43 1.06 -3.70
CA ARG A 103 2.09 2.15 -2.98
C ARG A 103 2.58 1.68 -1.60
N ARG A 104 1.69 1.08 -0.80
CA ARG A 104 2.04 0.54 0.53
C ARG A 104 3.14 -0.52 0.44
N ARG A 105 3.04 -1.43 -0.53
CA ARG A 105 4.03 -2.48 -0.76
C ARG A 105 5.42 -1.91 -1.06
N ARG A 106 5.51 -0.88 -1.90
CA ARG A 106 6.77 -0.20 -2.22
C ARG A 106 7.37 0.51 -1.01
N THR A 107 6.54 1.16 -0.19
CA THR A 107 7.01 1.81 1.05
C THR A 107 7.56 0.79 2.04
N SER A 108 6.87 -0.34 2.25
CA SER A 108 7.34 -1.42 3.12
C SER A 108 8.65 -2.04 2.60
N GLN A 109 8.72 -2.37 1.30
CA GLN A 109 9.92 -2.94 0.70
C GLN A 109 11.11 -1.99 0.79
N ASN A 110 10.92 -0.70 0.53
CA ASN A 110 11.99 0.29 0.63
C ASN A 110 12.46 0.49 2.08
N ALA A 111 11.53 0.46 3.05
CA ALA A 111 11.87 0.53 4.47
C ALA A 111 12.70 -0.68 4.93
N GLU A 112 12.35 -1.88 4.49
CA GLU A 112 13.11 -3.11 4.77
C GLU A 112 14.49 -3.09 4.11
N TYR A 113 14.57 -2.69 2.84
CA TYR A 113 15.83 -2.52 2.13
C TYR A 113 16.76 -1.52 2.85
N MET A 114 16.24 -0.37 3.27
CA MET A 114 17.01 0.63 4.00
C MET A 114 17.44 0.13 5.39
N ARG A 115 16.60 -0.65 6.08
CA ARG A 115 16.97 -1.28 7.37
C ARG A 115 18.11 -2.26 7.20
N GLN A 116 18.03 -3.16 6.22
CA GLN A 116 19.10 -4.13 5.93
C GLN A 116 20.39 -3.42 5.55
N ARG A 117 20.31 -2.38 4.70
CA ARG A 117 21.48 -1.60 4.31
C ARG A 117 22.14 -0.90 5.49
N ARG A 118 21.35 -0.35 6.42
CA ARG A 118 21.87 0.27 7.64
C ARG A 118 22.55 -0.76 8.54
N GLN A 119 21.90 -1.90 8.78
CA GLN A 119 22.48 -2.99 9.57
C GLN A 119 23.80 -3.51 8.97
N ALA A 120 23.89 -3.62 7.64
CA ALA A 120 25.12 -4.04 6.97
C ALA A 120 26.26 -3.01 7.12
N MET A 121 25.94 -1.71 7.10
CA MET A 121 26.92 -0.65 7.34
C MET A 121 27.38 -0.65 8.80
N ASP A 122 26.43 -0.73 9.74
CA ASP A 122 26.72 -0.79 11.18
C ASP A 122 27.57 -2.03 11.52
N ALA A 123 27.32 -3.18 10.87
CA ALA A 123 28.12 -4.39 11.04
C ALA A 123 29.57 -4.19 10.58
N LYS A 124 29.77 -3.62 9.38
CA LYS A 124 31.11 -3.30 8.87
C LYS A 124 31.84 -2.27 9.72
N GLU A 125 31.11 -1.31 10.28
CA GLU A 125 31.68 -0.30 11.16
C GLU A 125 32.18 -0.95 12.45
N ARG A 126 31.39 -1.83 13.07
CA ARG A 126 31.82 -2.62 14.24
C ARG A 126 33.02 -3.50 13.95
N GLU A 127 33.06 -4.17 12.79
CA GLU A 127 34.23 -4.97 12.39
C GLU A 127 35.50 -4.12 12.32
N ARG A 128 35.43 -2.94 11.69
CA ARG A 128 36.56 -1.99 11.62
C ARG A 128 36.98 -1.48 12.99
N GLU A 129 36.02 -1.15 13.84
CA GLU A 129 36.30 -0.74 15.22
C GLU A 129 36.96 -1.87 16.01
N GLN A 130 36.49 -3.10 15.85
CA GLN A 130 37.04 -4.27 16.51
C GLN A 130 38.44 -4.61 16.01
N GLU A 131 38.73 -4.47 14.72
CA GLU A 131 40.09 -4.58 14.17
C GLU A 131 41.02 -3.48 14.71
N LYS A 132 40.55 -2.23 14.80
CA LYS A 132 41.30 -1.13 15.42
C LYS A 132 41.58 -1.42 16.89
N TRP A 133 40.60 -1.93 17.61
CA TRP A 133 40.73 -2.30 19.02
C TRP A 133 41.70 -3.46 19.20
N ASN A 134 41.61 -4.52 18.40
CA ASN A 134 42.56 -5.64 18.44
C ASN A 134 44.00 -5.22 18.13
N ARG A 135 44.18 -4.25 17.23
CA ARG A 135 45.50 -3.69 16.91
C ARG A 135 46.11 -2.90 18.07
N THR A 136 45.26 -2.27 18.89
CA THR A 136 45.68 -1.41 20.01
C THR A 136 45.74 -2.17 21.34
N ALA A 137 44.91 -3.21 21.52
CA ALA A 137 44.75 -4.00 22.74
C ALA A 137 46.00 -4.80 23.20
N GLY A 138 47.05 -4.88 22.38
CA GLY A 138 48.28 -5.59 22.70
C GLY A 138 49.36 -4.74 23.36
N GLY A 139 49.19 -3.42 23.38
CA GLY A 139 50.23 -2.47 23.81
C GLY A 139 50.59 -2.59 25.30
N PRO A 140 51.86 -2.29 25.68
CA PRO A 140 52.24 -2.19 27.09
C PRO A 140 51.40 -1.19 27.88
N ARG A 141 50.93 -0.11 27.22
CA ARG A 141 50.10 0.94 27.82
C ARG A 141 48.67 0.46 28.12
N GLU A 142 48.01 -0.25 27.20
CA GLU A 142 46.70 -0.86 27.45
C GLU A 142 46.71 -1.85 28.62
N ARG A 143 47.76 -2.66 28.76
CA ARG A 143 47.86 -3.64 29.86
C ARG A 143 47.89 -2.95 31.23
N VAL A 144 48.60 -1.82 31.32
CA VAL A 144 48.65 -1.00 32.54
C VAL A 144 47.28 -0.36 32.82
N MET A 145 46.61 0.19 31.79
CA MET A 145 45.27 0.77 31.94
C MET A 145 44.23 -0.29 32.36
N MET A 146 44.27 -1.49 31.77
CA MET A 146 43.39 -2.60 32.16
C MET A 146 43.65 -3.06 33.59
N ALA A 147 44.91 -3.23 33.99
CA ALA A 147 45.25 -3.61 35.36
C ALA A 147 44.72 -2.58 36.37
N LEU A 148 44.96 -1.28 36.13
CA LEU A 148 44.44 -0.20 36.98
C LEU A 148 42.91 -0.20 37.04
N GLY A 149 42.24 -0.40 35.90
CA GLY A 149 40.79 -0.49 35.83
C GLY A 149 40.22 -1.66 36.63
N VAL A 150 40.80 -2.86 36.49
CA VAL A 150 40.40 -4.05 37.26
C VAL A 150 40.61 -3.84 38.76
N PHE A 151 41.74 -3.27 39.16
CA PHE A 151 42.01 -2.96 40.58
C PHE A 151 41.00 -1.96 41.15
N ALA A 152 40.67 -0.88 40.41
CA ALA A 152 39.68 0.10 40.84
C ALA A 152 38.27 -0.51 40.95
N LEU A 153 37.91 -1.39 40.01
CA LEU A 153 36.60 -2.03 39.96
C LEU A 153 36.45 -3.05 41.09
N LEU A 154 37.47 -3.87 41.34
CA LEU A 154 37.50 -4.78 42.49
C LEU A 154 37.48 -4.01 43.81
N GLY A 155 38.30 -2.97 43.97
CA GLY A 155 38.32 -2.15 45.19
C GLY A 155 37.00 -1.44 45.47
N GLY A 156 36.30 -0.95 44.44
CA GLY A 156 35.02 -0.25 44.58
C GLY A 156 33.82 -1.18 44.79
N LEU A 157 33.83 -2.38 44.20
CA LEU A 157 32.75 -3.37 44.38
C LEU A 157 32.96 -4.25 45.59
N TYR A 158 34.19 -4.38 46.08
CA TYR A 158 34.50 -5.17 47.28
C TYR A 158 33.63 -4.79 48.49
N PRO A 159 33.41 -3.49 48.83
CA PRO A 159 32.46 -3.11 49.88
C PRO A 159 31.02 -3.57 49.62
N SER A 160 30.53 -3.48 48.38
CA SER A 160 29.16 -3.91 48.06
C SER A 160 28.97 -5.42 48.09
N PHE A 161 30.00 -6.20 47.74
CA PHE A 161 29.90 -7.66 47.73
C PHE A 161 30.23 -8.30 49.08
N PHE A 162 31.16 -7.73 49.84
CA PHE A 162 31.62 -8.29 51.12
C PHE A 162 31.05 -7.60 52.35
N LEU A 163 30.74 -6.29 52.29
CA LEU A 163 30.22 -5.55 53.44
C LEU A 163 28.69 -5.33 53.40
N PHE A 164 28.06 -5.29 52.21
CA PHE A 164 26.63 -5.00 52.06
C PHE A 164 25.92 -5.88 51.03
N PRO A 165 25.59 -7.16 51.34
CA PRO A 165 24.96 -8.05 50.38
C PRO A 165 23.56 -7.56 49.93
N PHE A 166 23.53 -7.01 48.71
CA PHE A 166 22.45 -6.98 47.71
C PHE A 166 21.07 -6.37 48.04
N ARG A 167 20.71 -5.35 47.23
CA ARG A 167 19.32 -4.89 46.99
C ARG A 167 18.97 -4.82 45.48
N LEU A 168 19.30 -5.84 44.68
CA LEU A 168 19.06 -5.78 43.22
C LEU A 168 17.77 -6.45 42.72
N GLU A 169 16.96 -7.05 43.59
CA GLU A 169 15.90 -7.96 43.12
C GLU A 169 14.52 -7.32 42.87
N LYS A 170 14.34 -6.05 43.26
CA LYS A 170 13.01 -5.42 43.26
C LYS A 170 12.56 -4.99 41.86
N THR A 171 13.46 -4.43 41.05
CA THR A 171 13.13 -3.84 39.74
C THR A 171 12.67 -4.88 38.71
N HIS A 172 13.25 -6.07 38.72
CA HIS A 172 12.88 -7.12 37.75
C HIS A 172 11.54 -7.79 38.10
N ARG A 173 11.23 -7.91 39.39
CA ARG A 173 9.95 -8.46 39.85
C ARG A 173 8.79 -7.51 39.53
N ASP A 174 8.99 -6.20 39.67
CA ASP A 174 7.98 -5.19 39.35
C ASP A 174 7.71 -5.09 37.85
N ALA A 175 8.74 -5.22 37.01
CA ALA A 175 8.57 -5.26 35.57
C ALA A 175 7.78 -6.50 35.12
N ALA A 176 8.07 -7.67 35.70
CA ALA A 176 7.37 -8.91 35.39
C ALA A 176 5.89 -8.90 35.83
N SER A 177 5.61 -8.33 37.02
CA SER A 177 4.24 -8.19 37.51
C SER A 177 3.44 -7.19 36.67
N ASN A 178 4.05 -6.06 36.28
CA ASN A 178 3.42 -5.07 35.39
C ASN A 178 3.09 -5.64 34.01
N LEU A 179 3.98 -6.44 33.41
CA LEU A 179 3.70 -7.08 32.12
C LEU A 179 2.54 -8.08 32.22
N THR A 180 2.51 -8.86 33.30
CA THR A 180 1.46 -9.84 33.54
C THR A 180 0.10 -9.15 33.73
N ARG A 181 0.08 -8.06 34.51
CA ARG A 181 -1.11 -7.23 34.70
C ARG A 181 -1.61 -6.62 33.38
N ALA A 182 -0.71 -6.04 32.59
CA ALA A 182 -1.06 -5.45 31.30
C ALA A 182 -1.65 -6.49 30.31
N ARG A 183 -1.18 -7.74 30.35
CA ARG A 183 -1.74 -8.82 29.52
C ARG A 183 -3.16 -9.19 29.92
N ASN A 184 -3.43 -9.30 31.21
CA ASN A 184 -4.77 -9.62 31.72
C ASN A 184 -5.77 -8.49 31.41
N ASP A 185 -5.38 -7.25 31.69
CA ASP A 185 -6.21 -6.06 31.41
C ASP A 185 -6.54 -5.95 29.90
N ALA A 186 -5.56 -6.24 29.02
CA ALA A 186 -5.77 -6.22 27.58
C ALA A 186 -6.75 -7.31 27.10
N GLN A 187 -6.72 -8.49 27.72
CA GLN A 187 -7.66 -9.58 27.40
C GLN A 187 -9.09 -9.22 27.81
N GLU A 188 -9.26 -8.65 28.99
CA GLU A 188 -10.57 -8.25 29.53
C GLU A 188 -11.18 -7.09 28.71
N ILE A 189 -10.41 -6.03 28.46
CA ILE A 189 -10.84 -4.91 27.62
C ILE A 189 -11.18 -5.39 26.20
N GLY A 190 -10.38 -6.32 25.66
CA GLY A 190 -10.65 -6.94 24.36
C GLY A 190 -11.97 -7.72 24.35
N HIS A 191 -12.30 -8.42 25.44
CA HIS A 191 -13.57 -9.13 25.58
C HIS A 191 -14.76 -8.16 25.65
N MET A 192 -14.67 -7.16 26.52
CA MET A 192 -15.71 -6.14 26.70
C MET A 192 -16.01 -5.39 25.39
N ARG A 193 -14.98 -4.97 24.65
CA ARG A 193 -15.16 -4.30 23.34
C ARG A 193 -15.86 -5.19 22.33
N ARG A 194 -15.53 -6.48 22.29
CA ARG A 194 -16.18 -7.44 21.36
C ARG A 194 -17.65 -7.64 21.70
N GLU A 195 -18.01 -7.65 22.98
CA GLU A 195 -19.40 -7.76 23.41
C GLU A 195 -20.22 -6.52 23.07
N GLU A 196 -19.68 -5.33 23.31
CA GLU A 196 -20.31 -4.07 22.91
C GLU A 196 -20.51 -3.99 21.40
N LEU A 197 -19.50 -4.39 20.61
CA LEU A 197 -19.59 -4.47 19.14
C LEU A 197 -20.69 -5.45 18.71
N ARG A 198 -20.76 -6.65 19.32
CA ARG A 198 -21.81 -7.63 19.05
C ARG A 198 -23.21 -7.09 19.36
N LYS A 199 -23.35 -6.31 20.45
CA LYS A 199 -24.62 -5.65 20.79
C LYS A 199 -24.99 -4.61 19.73
N ARG A 200 -24.08 -3.69 19.38
CA ARG A 200 -24.30 -2.68 18.34
C ARG A 200 -24.68 -3.29 16.99
N VAL A 201 -24.03 -4.38 16.59
CA VAL A 201 -24.34 -5.09 15.33
C VAL A 201 -25.75 -5.69 15.36
N ARG A 202 -26.20 -6.26 16.49
CA ARG A 202 -27.57 -6.76 16.65
C ARG A 202 -28.60 -5.63 16.56
N ASP A 203 -28.36 -4.52 17.25
CA ASP A 203 -29.27 -3.37 17.24
C ASP A 203 -29.41 -2.77 15.83
N ILE A 204 -28.29 -2.65 15.09
CA ILE A 204 -28.29 -2.21 13.68
C ILE A 204 -29.07 -3.19 12.79
N LYS A 205 -28.91 -4.51 13.01
CA LYS A 205 -29.63 -5.51 12.22
C LYS A 205 -31.15 -5.44 12.47
N ALA A 206 -31.57 -5.34 13.73
CA ALA A 206 -32.98 -5.17 14.09
C ALA A 206 -33.57 -3.87 13.52
N ALA A 207 -32.84 -2.75 13.58
CA ALA A 207 -33.28 -1.48 12.99
C ALA A 207 -33.44 -1.56 11.46
N LYS A 208 -32.56 -2.31 10.78
CA LYS A 208 -32.69 -2.56 9.33
C LYS A 208 -33.92 -3.41 9.01
N GLU A 209 -34.18 -4.46 9.79
CA GLU A 209 -35.36 -5.33 9.62
C GLU A 209 -36.66 -4.55 9.81
N VAL A 210 -36.75 -3.69 10.84
CA VAL A 210 -37.92 -2.82 11.06
C VAL A 210 -38.11 -1.84 9.90
N LYS A 211 -37.04 -1.19 9.44
CA LYS A 211 -37.09 -0.25 8.32
C LYS A 211 -37.51 -0.94 7.02
N GLN A 212 -37.06 -2.17 6.79
CA GLN A 212 -37.44 -2.96 5.62
C GLN A 212 -38.92 -3.32 5.66
N ARG A 213 -39.43 -3.73 6.82
CA ARG A 213 -40.85 -4.06 7.00
C ARG A 213 -41.77 -2.85 6.81
N SER A 214 -41.38 -1.68 7.30
CA SER A 214 -42.13 -0.42 7.09
C SER A 214 -42.12 0.10 5.64
N LEU A 215 -41.30 -0.46 4.76
CA LEU A 215 -41.27 -0.11 3.34
C LEU A 215 -42.08 -1.09 2.48
N GLU A 216 -42.49 -2.22 3.06
CA GLU A 216 -43.28 -3.26 2.40
C GLU A 216 -44.79 -3.17 2.71
N ASP A 217 -45.18 -2.44 3.77
CA ASP A 217 -46.56 -2.06 4.13
C ASP A 217 -46.94 -0.67 3.56
#